data_AF-A0A183DFF8-F1
#
_entry.id   AF-A0A183DFF8-F1
#
_cell.length_a   1.000
_cell.length_b   1.000
_cell.length_c   1.000
_cell.angle_alpha   90.00
_cell.angle_beta   90.00
_cell.angle_gamma   90.00
#
_symmetry.space_group_name_H-M   'P 1'
#
loop_
_entity.id
_entity.type
_entity.pdbx_description
1 polymer ?
#
loop_
_entity_poly.entity_id
_entity_poly.type
_entity_poly.pdbx_seq_one_letter_code
_entity_poly.pdbx_strand_id
1 'polypeptide(L)' 'LILHAEDDHIIPPHLARKLRDCAVHAKRDVTYVEFDAHRHFRHKYIHLAPELPEIVMLV' A
#
# COMPACT_ATOMS: atom_id res chain seq x y z
N LEU A 1 2.43 8.65 1.73
CA LEU A 1 1.46 7.57 1.50
C LEU A 1 2.09 6.47 0.65
N ILE A 2 1.97 5.21 1.06
CA ILE A 2 2.33 4.01 0.31
C ILE A 2 1.11 3.11 0.30
N LEU A 3 0.65 2.71 -0.89
CA LEU A 3 -0.45 1.77 -1.08
C LEU A 3 0.10 0.50 -1.72
N HIS A 4 -0.28 -0.67 -1.22
CA HIS A 4 0.12 -1.94 -1.82
C HIS A 4 -0.96 -3.00 -1.68
N ALA A 5 -1.09 -3.87 -2.67
CA ALA A 5 -1.97 -5.03 -2.61
C ALA A 5 -1.15 -6.25 -2.20
N GLU A 6 -1.61 -7.01 -1.20
CA GLU A 6 -0.92 -8.22 -0.75
C GLU A 6 -0.80 -9.27 -1.87
N ASP A 7 -1.75 -9.29 -2.81
CA ASP A 7 -1.79 -10.18 -3.97
C ASP A 7 -1.08 -9.60 -5.23
N ASP A 8 -0.21 -8.60 -5.07
CA ASP A 8 0.64 -8.12 -6.15
C ASP A 8 1.66 -9.20 -6.57
N HIS A 9 1.44 -9.75 -7.77
CA HIS A 9 2.26 -10.79 -8.37
C HIS A 9 3.42 -10.24 -9.22
N ILE A 10 3.50 -8.92 -9.40
CA ILE A 10 4.54 -8.23 -10.16
C ILE A 10 5.57 -7.63 -9.19
N ILE A 11 5.11 -6.94 -8.15
CA ILE A 11 5.94 -6.37 -7.10
C ILE A 11 5.65 -7.13 -5.80
N PRO A 12 6.59 -7.95 -5.29
CA PRO A 12 6.37 -8.70 -4.06
C PRO A 12 6.06 -7.82 -2.83
N PRO A 13 5.09 -8.19 -1.98
CA PRO A 13 4.63 -7.35 -0.85
C PRO A 13 5.71 -7.06 0.20
N HIS A 14 6.67 -7.95 0.37
CA HIS A 14 7.78 -7.72 1.29
C HIS A 14 8.65 -6.50 0.90
N LEU A 15 8.67 -6.10 -0.38
CA LEU A 15 9.42 -4.91 -0.82
C LEU A 15 8.73 -3.61 -0.37
N ALA A 16 7.39 -3.55 -0.46
CA ALA A 16 6.62 -2.42 0.03
C ALA A 16 6.73 -2.28 1.56
N ARG A 17 6.68 -3.42 2.29
CA ARG A 17 6.91 -3.47 3.74
C ARG A 17 8.32 -2.97 4.10
N LYS A 18 9.35 -3.41 3.37
CA LYS A 18 10.74 -2.94 3.56
C LYS A 18 10.88 -1.44 3.30
N LEU A 19 10.22 -0.89 2.28
CA LEU A 19 10.21 0.55 2.01
C LEU A 19 9.59 1.34 3.18
N ARG A 20 8.46 0.86 3.72
CA ARG A 20 7.84 1.42 4.93
C ARG A 20 8.79 1.39 6.12
N ASP A 21 9.46 0.28 6.37
CA ASP A 21 10.39 0.14 7.50
C ASP A 21 11.59 1.08 7.36
N CYS A 22 12.14 1.23 6.15
CA CYS A 22 13.20 2.20 5.86
C CYS A 22 12.74 3.65 6.07
N ALA A 23 11.53 4.00 5.65
CA ALA A 23 10.97 5.34 5.84
C ALA A 23 10.76 5.66 7.33
N VAL A 24 10.23 4.70 8.11
CA VAL A 24 10.08 4.81 9.57
C VAL A 24 11.45 4.98 10.23
N HIS A 25 12.44 4.15 9.87
CA HIS A 25 13.80 4.26 10.41
C HIS A 25 14.44 5.63 10.11
N ALA A 26 14.18 6.18 8.92
CA ALA A 26 14.63 7.50 8.52
C ALA A 26 13.79 8.66 9.11
N LYS A 27 12.86 8.37 10.04
CA LYS A 27 11.96 9.35 10.67
C LYS A 27 11.20 10.20 9.66
N ARG A 28 10.79 9.58 8.54
CA ARG A 28 9.92 10.21 7.55
C ARG A 28 8.46 10.04 7.98
N ASP A 29 7.66 11.05 7.66
CA ASP A 29 6.22 10.94 7.77
C ASP A 29 5.69 9.99 6.67
N VAL A 30 5.17 8.83 7.07
CA VAL A 30 4.78 7.77 6.14
C VAL A 30 3.53 7.05 6.61
N THR A 31 2.46 7.19 5.83
CA THR A 31 1.27 6.33 5.93
C THR A 31 1.43 5.15 4.99
N TYR A 32 1.26 3.92 5.50
CA TYR A 32 1.28 2.69 4.71
C TYR A 32 -0.05 1.95 4.85
N VAL A 33 -0.66 1.64 3.71
CA VAL A 33 -1.90 0.87 3.62
C VAL A 33 -1.65 -0.36 2.75
N GLU A 34 -1.87 -1.53 3.33
CA GLU A 34 -1.84 -2.81 2.62
C GLU A 34 -3.28 -3.31 2.45
N PHE A 35 -3.65 -3.63 1.21
CA PHE A 35 -4.95 -4.22 0.89
C PHE A 35 -4.82 -5.74 0.91
N ASP A 36 -5.70 -6.39 1.66
CA ASP A 36 -5.78 -7.85 1.82
C ASP A 36 -5.96 -8.57 0.47
N ALA A 37 -5.34 -9.75 0.32
CA ALA A 37 -5.38 -10.54 -0.92
C ALA A 37 -6.81 -10.91 -1.39
N HIS A 38 -7.79 -11.03 -0.48
CA HIS A 38 -9.20 -11.27 -0.80
C HIS A 38 -9.85 -10.12 -1.57
N ARG A 39 -9.21 -8.95 -1.60
CA ARG A 39 -9.66 -7.79 -2.38
C ARG A 39 -9.36 -7.93 -3.87
N HIS A 40 -8.47 -8.86 -4.25
CA HIS A 40 -8.11 -9.19 -5.62
C HIS A 40 -7.60 -8.00 -6.44
N PHE A 41 -6.92 -7.05 -5.79
CA PHE A 41 -6.48 -5.83 -6.47
C PHE A 41 -5.24 -6.06 -7.35
N ARG A 42 -4.42 -7.06 -7.04
CA ARG A 42 -3.19 -7.38 -7.77
C ARG A 42 -2.35 -6.10 -7.99
N HIS A 43 -1.55 -6.09 -9.05
CA HIS A 43 -0.68 -4.96 -9.36
C HIS A 43 -1.41 -3.67 -9.80
N LYS A 44 -2.64 -3.76 -10.33
CA LYS A 44 -3.25 -2.64 -11.08
C LYS A 44 -4.56 -2.11 -10.54
N TYR A 45 -5.26 -2.83 -9.65
CA TYR A 45 -6.66 -2.52 -9.37
C TYR A 45 -6.93 -1.82 -8.03
N ILE A 46 -5.90 -1.37 -7.30
CA ILE A 46 -6.09 -0.55 -6.08
C ILE A 46 -6.94 0.70 -6.34
N HIS A 47 -6.90 1.26 -7.55
CA HIS A 47 -7.75 2.39 -7.95
C HIS A 47 -9.27 2.11 -7.92
N LEU A 48 -9.67 0.84 -7.80
CA LEU A 48 -11.06 0.42 -7.66
C LEU A 48 -11.50 0.30 -6.19
N ALA A 49 -10.61 0.56 -5.22
CA ALA A 49 -10.97 0.55 -3.81
C ALA A 49 -11.96 1.69 -3.51
N PRO A 50 -13.19 1.40 -3.05
CA PRO A 50 -14.17 2.43 -2.72
C PRO A 50 -13.69 3.39 -1.63
N GLU A 51 -12.85 2.91 -0.73
CA GLU A 51 -12.22 3.67 0.36
C GLU A 51 -11.04 4.55 -0.09
N LEU A 52 -10.62 4.48 -1.36
CA LEU A 52 -9.44 5.19 -1.84
C LEU A 52 -9.55 6.73 -1.71
N PRO A 53 -10.70 7.38 -2.03
CA PRO A 53 -10.83 8.83 -1.82
C PRO A 53 -10.62 9.23 -0.36
N GLU A 54 -11.13 8.44 0.58
CA GLU A 54 -10.99 8.70 2.01
C GLU A 54 -9.54 8.56 2.46
N ILE A 55 -8.84 7.51 2.02
CA ILE A 55 -7.42 7.30 2.32
C ILE A 55 -6.57 8.49 1.85
N VAL A 56 -6.85 9.02 0.66
CA VAL A 56 -6.08 10.14 0.08
C VAL A 56 -6.38 11.47 0.78
N MET A 57 -7.58 11.68 1.31
CA MET A 57 -7.92 12.89 2.06
C MET A 57 -7.35 12.92 3.49
N LEU A 58 -6.94 11.77 4.03
CA LEU A 58 -6.44 11.61 5.39
C LEU A 58 -4.91 11.77 5.52
N VAL A 59 -4.20 11.99 4.42
CA VAL A 59 -2.72 12.09 4.38
C VAL A 59 -2.20 13.43 3.92
#